data_AF-J9GAE2-F1
#
_entry.id   AF-J9GAE2-F1
#
_cell.length_a   1.000
_cell.length_b   1.000
_cell.length_c   1.000
_cell.angle_alpha   90.00
_cell.angle_beta   90.00
_cell.angle_gamma   90.00
#
_symmetry.space_group_name_H-M   'P 1'
#
loop_
_entity.id
_entity.type
_entity.pdbx_description
1 polymer ?
#
loop_
_entity_poly.entity_id
_entity_poly.type
_entity_poly.pdbx_seq_one_letter_code
_entity_poly.pdbx_strand_id
1 'polypeptide(L)'
;WSVMGSSSPAGYIYPSLWLQDHYEKGITDLANAVQSDSYASAFARLASGQVDVLVTYADARRDYAERWNTEFNREGSIWEETGVIGVTAPIYNDTVSVSKSAPNMDADMIAALQEAFINIGNTPEGKEVIAIYSHNGYQKAQSSDYDNERAAQQLIQELTAN
;
A
#
# COMPACT_ATOMS: atom_id res chain seq x y z
N TRP A 1 14.00 10.86 1.59
CA TRP A 1 13.02 9.76 1.74
C TRP A 1 12.41 9.46 0.38
N SER A 2 12.17 8.20 0.05
CA SER A 2 11.31 7.82 -1.08
C SER A 2 9.86 7.71 -0.60
N VAL A 3 8.97 8.43 -1.26
CA VAL A 3 7.52 8.47 -0.97
C VAL A 3 6.72 8.12 -2.23
N MET A 4 5.46 7.74 -2.09
CA MET A 4 4.54 7.62 -3.23
C MET A 4 3.85 8.96 -3.51
N GLY A 5 2.98 9.00 -4.52
CA GLY A 5 2.12 10.16 -4.77
C GLY A 5 1.21 10.49 -3.59
N SER A 6 0.77 11.75 -3.50
CA SER A 6 0.02 12.29 -2.35
C SER A 6 -1.30 11.58 -2.06
N SER A 7 -1.86 10.86 -3.03
CA SER A 7 -3.08 10.06 -2.87
C SER A 7 -2.82 8.65 -2.33
N SER A 8 -1.57 8.26 -2.08
CA SER A 8 -1.23 6.90 -1.62
C SER A 8 -1.42 6.75 -0.11
N PRO A 9 -2.25 5.80 0.36
CA PRO A 9 -2.45 5.57 1.79
C PRO A 9 -1.15 5.19 2.51
N ALA A 10 -0.53 4.08 2.08
CA ALA A 10 0.69 3.56 2.70
C ALA A 10 1.95 4.37 2.37
N GLY A 11 1.99 4.99 1.18
CA GLY A 11 3.20 5.64 0.68
C GLY A 11 3.28 7.15 0.95
N TYR A 12 2.20 7.77 1.47
CA TYR A 12 2.17 9.21 1.73
C TYR A 12 1.25 9.62 2.89
N ILE A 13 -0.02 9.24 2.88
CA ILE A 13 -1.06 9.76 3.78
C ILE A 13 -0.84 9.35 5.23
N TYR A 14 -0.85 8.05 5.53
CA TYR A 14 -0.62 7.56 6.90
C TYR A 14 0.77 7.89 7.43
N PRO A 15 1.83 7.82 6.61
CA PRO A 15 3.15 8.33 7.00
C PRO A 15 3.14 9.81 7.37
N SER A 16 2.39 10.66 6.64
CA SER A 16 2.23 12.08 6.99
C SER A 16 1.49 12.26 8.32
N LEU A 17 0.42 11.50 8.55
CA LEU A 17 -0.30 11.51 9.82
C LEU A 17 0.58 11.03 10.98
N TRP A 18 1.40 10.00 10.75
CA TRP A 18 2.32 9.49 11.75
C TRP A 18 3.40 10.52 12.12
N LEU A 19 3.97 11.22 11.12
CA LEU A 19 4.90 12.32 11.35
C LEU A 19 4.24 13.48 12.12
N GLN A 20 2.99 13.80 11.79
CA GLN A 20 2.24 14.87 12.45
C GLN A 20 1.99 14.53 13.92
N ASP A 21 1.54 13.30 14.21
CA ASP A 21 1.24 12.82 15.56
C ASP A 21 2.48 12.71 16.45
N HIS A 22 3.62 12.30 15.89
CA HIS A 22 4.84 12.04 16.67
C HIS A 22 5.79 13.24 16.74
N TYR A 23 5.74 14.15 15.76
CA TYR A 23 6.74 15.21 15.60
C TYR A 23 6.17 16.56 15.21
N GLU A 24 4.85 16.71 15.05
CA GLU A 24 4.19 17.94 14.56
C GLU A 24 4.76 18.41 13.21
N LYS A 25 5.09 17.45 12.33
CA LYS A 25 5.69 17.69 11.00
C LYS A 25 5.02 16.85 9.93
N GLY A 26 5.12 17.28 8.67
CA GLY A 26 4.71 16.53 7.49
C GLY A 26 5.87 16.05 6.62
N ILE A 27 5.55 15.29 5.56
CA ILE A 27 6.51 14.90 4.52
C ILE A 27 7.13 16.14 3.84
N THR A 28 6.39 17.23 3.75
CA THR A 28 6.83 18.51 3.18
C THR A 28 7.91 19.20 4.00
N ASP A 29 8.04 18.88 5.29
CA ASP A 29 9.09 19.42 6.17
C ASP A 29 10.42 18.66 6.06
N LEU A 30 10.45 17.55 5.31
CA LEU A 30 11.67 16.80 5.06
C LEU A 30 12.59 17.59 4.12
N ALA A 31 13.87 17.67 4.47
CA ALA A 31 14.87 18.34 3.62
C ALA A 31 14.94 17.74 2.20
N ASN A 32 14.70 16.43 2.07
CA ASN A 32 14.66 15.73 0.80
C ASN A 32 13.60 14.62 0.82
N ALA A 33 12.56 14.78 -0.01
CA ALA A 33 11.58 13.75 -0.31
C ALA A 33 11.45 13.62 -1.83
N VAL A 34 11.56 12.39 -2.35
CA VAL A 34 11.48 12.11 -3.78
C VAL A 34 10.32 11.15 -4.02
N GLN A 35 9.42 11.54 -4.91
CA GLN A 35 8.33 10.66 -5.32
C GLN A 35 8.87 9.53 -6.21
N SER A 36 8.48 8.30 -5.89
CA SER A 36 8.70 7.12 -6.72
C SER A 36 7.44 6.80 -7.51
N ASP A 37 7.64 6.28 -8.72
CA ASP A 37 6.60 5.87 -9.66
C ASP A 37 6.02 4.49 -9.33
N SER A 38 6.78 3.66 -8.60
CA SER A 38 6.32 2.36 -8.09
C SER A 38 7.06 1.97 -6.81
N TYR A 39 6.53 1.00 -6.07
CA TYR A 39 7.27 0.42 -4.94
C TYR A 39 8.56 -0.28 -5.41
N ALA A 40 8.56 -0.87 -6.60
CA ALA A 40 9.76 -1.52 -7.13
C ALA A 40 10.90 -0.53 -7.36
N SER A 41 10.62 0.62 -7.98
CA SER A 41 11.63 1.67 -8.12
C SER A 41 12.04 2.23 -6.76
N ALA A 42 11.11 2.36 -5.82
CA ALA A 42 11.39 2.82 -4.46
C ALA A 42 12.35 1.89 -3.70
N PHE A 43 12.18 0.56 -3.80
CA PHE A 43 13.13 -0.41 -3.24
C PHE A 43 14.48 -0.39 -3.96
N ALA A 44 14.51 -0.25 -5.29
CA ALA A 44 15.77 -0.12 -6.02
C ALA A 44 16.57 1.13 -5.59
N ARG A 45 15.88 2.25 -5.33
CA ARG A 45 16.49 3.48 -4.78
C ARG A 45 17.06 3.27 -3.38
N LEU A 46 16.35 2.52 -2.52
CA LEU A 46 16.84 2.18 -1.19
C LEU A 46 18.08 1.26 -1.29
N ALA A 47 18.00 0.21 -2.10
CA ALA A 47 19.08 -0.76 -2.30
C ALA A 47 20.38 -0.11 -2.84
N SER A 48 20.24 0.86 -3.75
CA SER A 48 21.37 1.61 -4.31
C SER A 48 21.92 2.72 -3.39
N GLY A 49 21.25 2.99 -2.25
CA GLY A 49 21.61 4.10 -1.35
C GLY A 49 21.24 5.48 -1.89
N GLN A 50 20.40 5.59 -2.91
CA GLN A 50 19.91 6.88 -3.41
C GLN A 50 18.95 7.55 -2.41
N VAL A 51 18.29 6.76 -1.56
CA VAL A 51 17.45 7.26 -0.46
C VAL A 51 17.80 6.55 0.85
N ASP A 52 17.76 7.28 1.95
CA ASP A 52 18.04 6.71 3.28
C ASP A 52 16.83 6.01 3.91
N VAL A 53 15.63 6.43 3.52
CA VAL A 53 14.35 5.94 4.08
C VAL A 53 13.36 5.74 2.94
N LEU A 54 12.68 4.59 2.98
CA LEU A 54 11.57 4.23 2.11
C LEU A 54 10.27 4.18 2.92
N VAL A 55 9.25 4.85 2.42
CA VAL A 55 7.88 4.77 2.93
C VAL A 55 7.11 3.75 2.11
N THR A 56 6.61 2.69 2.74
CA THR A 56 5.98 1.55 2.05
C THR A 56 4.98 0.81 2.94
N TYR A 57 4.19 -0.08 2.34
CA TYR A 57 3.27 -0.98 3.05
C TYR A 57 4.04 -2.04 3.86
N ALA A 58 3.44 -2.50 4.97
CA ALA A 58 4.12 -3.29 6.01
C ALA A 58 4.75 -4.60 5.50
N ASP A 59 4.10 -5.25 4.54
CA ASP A 59 4.51 -6.53 3.98
C ASP A 59 5.63 -6.42 2.93
N ALA A 60 5.99 -5.20 2.52
CA ALA A 60 6.82 -5.02 1.34
C ALA A 60 8.22 -5.65 1.48
N ARG A 61 8.83 -5.67 2.66
CA ARG A 61 10.14 -6.35 2.82
C ARG A 61 10.06 -7.84 2.53
N ARG A 62 8.94 -8.49 2.87
CA ARG A 62 8.70 -9.90 2.54
C ARG A 62 8.53 -10.06 1.03
N ASP A 63 7.69 -9.23 0.41
CA ASP A 63 7.37 -9.32 -1.01
C ASP A 63 8.58 -9.02 -1.91
N TYR A 64 9.51 -8.18 -1.44
CA TYR A 64 10.74 -7.83 -2.15
C TYR A 64 11.97 -8.61 -1.68
N ALA A 65 11.83 -9.57 -0.76
CA ALA A 65 12.97 -10.28 -0.17
C ALA A 65 13.84 -11.00 -1.22
N GLU A 66 13.22 -11.68 -2.18
CA GLU A 66 13.95 -12.35 -3.26
C GLU A 66 14.59 -11.32 -4.21
N ARG A 67 13.79 -10.32 -4.64
CA ARG A 67 14.21 -9.26 -5.56
C ARG A 67 15.37 -8.42 -5.01
N TRP A 68 15.49 -8.32 -3.69
CA TRP A 68 16.60 -7.62 -3.03
C TRP A 68 17.95 -8.12 -3.49
N ASN A 69 18.11 -9.44 -3.62
CA ASN A 69 19.35 -10.06 -4.08
C ASN A 69 19.33 -10.30 -5.60
N THR A 70 18.21 -10.74 -6.18
CA THR A 70 18.15 -11.16 -7.60
C THR A 70 18.05 -10.00 -8.59
N GLU A 71 17.34 -8.92 -8.24
CA GLU A 71 17.13 -7.76 -9.13
C GLU A 71 17.92 -6.53 -8.67
N PHE A 72 18.01 -6.30 -7.37
CA PHE A 72 18.67 -5.12 -6.81
C PHE A 72 20.14 -5.35 -6.43
N ASN A 73 20.67 -6.56 -6.68
CA ASN A 73 22.09 -6.94 -6.57
C ASN A 73 22.72 -6.63 -5.20
N ARG A 74 21.95 -6.76 -4.13
CA ARG A 74 22.47 -6.65 -2.76
C ARG A 74 23.15 -7.93 -2.33
N GLU A 75 24.21 -7.82 -1.53
CA GLU A 75 24.94 -8.98 -1.02
C GLU A 75 24.27 -9.56 0.23
N GLY A 76 23.82 -8.70 1.16
CA GLY A 76 23.10 -9.10 2.35
C GLY A 76 21.60 -9.31 2.10
N SER A 77 20.91 -9.94 3.04
CA SER A 77 19.45 -10.02 2.97
C SER A 77 18.80 -8.67 3.26
N ILE A 78 17.59 -8.45 2.76
CA ILE A 78 16.81 -7.25 3.06
C ILE A 78 16.61 -7.03 4.56
N TRP A 79 16.61 -8.11 5.36
CA TRP A 79 16.41 -8.07 6.80
C TRP A 79 17.65 -7.62 7.56
N GLU A 80 18.84 -7.93 7.04
CA GLU A 80 20.12 -7.51 7.63
C GLU A 80 20.48 -6.09 7.22
N GLU A 81 20.15 -5.70 5.99
CA GLU A 81 20.53 -4.41 5.43
C GLU A 81 19.51 -3.29 5.67
N THR A 82 18.30 -3.62 6.14
CA THR A 82 17.25 -2.63 6.40
C THR A 82 16.60 -2.80 7.77
N GLY A 83 16.21 -1.67 8.38
CA GLY A 83 15.44 -1.61 9.62
C GLY A 83 14.04 -1.02 9.42
N VAL A 84 13.14 -1.26 10.39
CA VAL A 84 11.83 -0.59 10.45
C VAL A 84 11.91 0.54 11.46
N ILE A 85 11.57 1.76 11.02
CA ILE A 85 11.60 2.96 11.87
C ILE A 85 10.27 3.12 12.61
N GLY A 86 9.15 2.85 11.93
CA GLY A 86 7.81 3.00 12.48
C GLY A 86 6.79 2.23 11.65
N VAL A 87 5.64 1.95 12.27
CA VAL A 87 4.48 1.30 11.64
C VAL A 87 3.26 2.15 11.98
N THR A 88 2.47 2.49 10.97
CA THR A 88 1.26 3.29 11.13
C THR A 88 0.09 2.44 11.62
N ALA A 89 -1.06 3.07 11.85
CA ALA A 89 -2.31 2.35 12.03
C ALA A 89 -2.58 1.39 10.83
N PRO A 90 -3.24 0.24 11.07
CA PRO A 90 -3.58 -0.69 10.02
C PRO A 90 -4.51 -0.04 9.00
N ILE A 91 -4.25 -0.35 7.72
CA ILE A 91 -5.09 0.04 6.59
C ILE A 91 -5.68 -1.20 5.95
N TYR A 92 -6.88 -1.08 5.37
CA TYR A 92 -7.45 -2.17 4.59
C TYR A 92 -6.64 -2.38 3.32
N ASN A 93 -6.50 -3.65 2.94
CA ASN A 93 -5.87 -4.04 1.68
C ASN A 93 -6.79 -3.72 0.48
N ASP A 94 -6.29 -3.90 -0.72
CA ASP A 94 -6.96 -3.54 -1.96
C ASP A 94 -8.41 -4.06 -2.05
N THR A 95 -9.31 -3.18 -2.50
CA THR A 95 -10.74 -3.50 -2.70
C THR A 95 -11.06 -3.68 -4.16
N VAL A 96 -11.78 -4.74 -4.50
CA VAL A 96 -12.49 -4.83 -5.78
C VAL A 96 -13.76 -3.98 -5.68
N SER A 97 -13.84 -2.90 -6.47
CA SER A 97 -14.98 -1.98 -6.47
C SER A 97 -15.78 -2.09 -7.76
N VAL A 98 -17.10 -1.97 -7.64
CA VAL A 98 -18.04 -1.99 -8.77
C VAL A 98 -18.65 -0.62 -9.01
N SER A 99 -19.03 -0.32 -10.25
CA SER A 99 -19.66 0.95 -10.60
C SER A 99 -21.06 1.07 -10.01
N LYS A 100 -21.37 2.22 -9.40
CA LYS A 100 -22.72 2.55 -8.90
C LYS A 100 -23.69 2.99 -10.01
N SER A 101 -23.18 3.30 -11.21
CA SER A 101 -23.98 3.85 -12.30
C SER A 101 -24.15 2.89 -13.47
N ALA A 102 -23.48 1.73 -13.44
CA ALA A 102 -23.61 0.73 -14.47
C ALA A 102 -25.00 0.06 -14.38
N PRO A 103 -25.82 0.08 -15.44
CA PRO A 103 -27.20 -0.40 -15.39
C PRO A 103 -27.31 -1.92 -15.17
N ASN A 104 -26.26 -2.66 -15.48
CA ASN A 104 -26.15 -4.11 -15.28
C ASN A 104 -25.47 -4.51 -13.96
N MET A 105 -25.14 -3.55 -13.09
CA MET A 105 -24.53 -3.80 -11.79
C MET A 105 -25.61 -3.85 -10.70
N ASP A 106 -26.58 -4.74 -10.88
CA ASP A 106 -27.64 -4.99 -9.91
C ASP A 106 -27.16 -5.90 -8.76
N ALA A 107 -28.05 -6.15 -7.80
CA ALA A 107 -27.73 -6.95 -6.61
C ALA A 107 -27.26 -8.37 -6.95
N ASP A 108 -27.84 -8.99 -7.98
CA ASP A 108 -27.52 -10.35 -8.39
C ASP A 108 -26.15 -10.41 -9.05
N MET A 109 -25.83 -9.45 -9.93
CA MET A 109 -24.51 -9.34 -10.54
C MET A 109 -23.42 -9.06 -9.50
N ILE A 110 -23.68 -8.18 -8.53
CA ILE A 110 -22.74 -7.89 -7.43
C ILE A 110 -22.49 -9.16 -6.61
N ALA A 111 -23.55 -9.90 -6.26
CA ALA A 111 -23.42 -11.15 -5.52
C ALA A 111 -22.62 -12.20 -6.29
N ALA A 112 -22.89 -12.36 -7.59
CA ALA A 112 -22.16 -13.28 -8.46
C ALA A 112 -20.66 -12.92 -8.58
N LEU A 113 -20.33 -11.63 -8.71
CA LEU A 113 -18.95 -11.16 -8.72
C LEU A 113 -18.24 -11.45 -7.39
N GLN A 114 -18.88 -11.13 -6.27
CA GLN A 114 -18.32 -11.41 -4.94
C GLN A 114 -18.01 -12.90 -4.78
N GLU A 115 -18.96 -13.77 -5.13
CA GLU A 115 -18.79 -15.21 -5.04
C GLU A 115 -17.68 -15.71 -5.98
N ALA A 116 -17.60 -15.21 -7.21
CA ALA A 116 -16.56 -15.58 -8.15
C ALA A 116 -15.16 -15.27 -7.61
N PHE A 117 -14.91 -14.05 -7.10
CA PHE A 117 -13.62 -13.68 -6.53
C PHE A 117 -13.26 -14.52 -5.29
N ILE A 118 -14.22 -14.72 -4.38
CA ILE A 118 -14.02 -15.57 -3.20
C ILE A 118 -13.65 -17.00 -3.62
N ASN A 119 -14.35 -17.56 -4.60
CA ASN A 119 -14.12 -18.92 -5.09
C ASN A 119 -12.75 -19.08 -5.77
N ILE A 120 -12.29 -18.07 -6.53
CA ILE A 120 -10.93 -18.04 -7.07
C ILE A 120 -9.91 -18.17 -5.93
N GLY A 121 -10.07 -17.38 -4.86
CA GLY A 121 -9.18 -17.43 -3.69
C GLY A 121 -9.21 -18.74 -2.89
N ASN A 122 -10.18 -19.62 -3.14
CA ASN A 122 -10.38 -20.87 -2.40
C ASN A 122 -9.81 -22.11 -3.12
N THR A 123 -9.27 -21.97 -4.33
CA THR A 123 -8.68 -23.07 -5.11
C THR A 123 -7.16 -22.90 -5.26
N PRO A 124 -6.37 -23.99 -5.36
CA PRO A 124 -4.94 -23.87 -5.63
C PRO A 124 -4.63 -23.11 -6.92
N GLU A 125 -5.32 -23.45 -8.02
CA GLU A 125 -5.12 -22.82 -9.33
C GLU A 125 -5.54 -21.34 -9.30
N GLY A 126 -6.65 -21.02 -8.63
CA GLY A 126 -7.08 -19.64 -8.46
C GLY A 126 -6.14 -18.82 -7.59
N LYS A 127 -5.50 -19.42 -6.58
CA LYS A 127 -4.43 -18.78 -5.81
C LYS A 127 -3.20 -18.47 -6.64
N GLU A 128 -2.80 -19.35 -7.56
CA GLU A 128 -1.70 -19.08 -8.50
C GLU A 128 -2.02 -17.86 -9.39
N VAL A 129 -3.26 -17.74 -9.86
CA VAL A 129 -3.69 -16.60 -10.69
C VAL A 129 -3.59 -15.26 -9.93
N ILE A 130 -3.97 -15.22 -8.66
CA ILE A 130 -4.00 -13.98 -7.86
C ILE A 130 -2.69 -13.70 -7.13
N ALA A 131 -1.75 -14.65 -7.12
CA ALA A 131 -0.44 -14.51 -6.48
C ALA A 131 0.38 -13.35 -7.08
N ILE A 132 0.12 -12.96 -8.34
CA ILE A 132 0.78 -11.83 -8.99
C ILE A 132 0.52 -10.49 -8.26
N TYR A 133 -0.59 -10.41 -7.53
CA TYR A 133 -0.96 -9.26 -6.70
C TYR A 133 -0.61 -9.49 -5.22
N SER A 134 0.10 -10.57 -4.89
CA SER A 134 0.39 -10.98 -3.52
C SER A 134 -0.89 -11.21 -2.67
N HIS A 135 -2.02 -11.50 -3.30
CA HIS A 135 -3.29 -11.77 -2.63
C HIS A 135 -3.38 -13.23 -2.17
N ASN A 136 -3.96 -13.45 -0.98
CA ASN A 136 -4.19 -14.79 -0.43
C ASN A 136 -5.64 -15.28 -0.58
N GLY A 137 -6.55 -14.39 -0.97
CA GLY A 137 -7.98 -14.65 -1.10
C GLY A 137 -8.79 -13.35 -1.02
N TYR A 138 -10.11 -13.48 -1.05
CA TYR A 138 -11.04 -12.35 -1.02
C TYR A 138 -12.14 -12.59 0.01
N GLN A 139 -12.70 -11.50 0.52
CA GLN A 139 -13.86 -11.51 1.41
C GLN A 139 -14.78 -10.35 1.07
N LYS A 140 -16.04 -10.42 1.49
CA LYS A 140 -16.97 -9.31 1.32
C LYS A 140 -16.52 -8.13 2.18
N ALA A 141 -16.43 -6.97 1.58
CA ALA A 141 -16.17 -5.70 2.27
C ALA A 141 -17.46 -4.90 2.43
N GLN A 142 -17.50 -4.06 3.45
CA GLN A 142 -18.55 -3.07 3.69
C GLN A 142 -17.98 -1.66 3.54
N SER A 143 -18.82 -0.69 3.22
CA SER A 143 -18.36 0.71 3.08
C SER A 143 -17.71 1.23 4.36
N SER A 144 -18.20 0.81 5.52
CA SER A 144 -17.71 1.21 6.84
C SER A 144 -16.31 0.70 7.16
N ASP A 145 -15.84 -0.35 6.48
CA ASP A 145 -14.44 -0.79 6.59
C ASP A 145 -13.47 0.36 6.23
N TYR A 146 -13.87 1.23 5.31
CA TYR A 146 -13.04 2.35 4.83
C TYR A 146 -13.35 3.69 5.52
N ASP A 147 -14.03 3.70 6.68
CA ASP A 147 -14.30 4.94 7.44
C ASP A 147 -13.00 5.60 7.93
N ASN A 148 -12.05 4.81 8.41
CA ASN A 148 -10.75 5.34 8.86
C ASN A 148 -9.96 5.98 7.70
N GLU A 149 -10.03 5.39 6.51
CA GLU A 149 -9.42 5.97 5.31
C GLU A 149 -10.06 7.31 4.96
N ARG A 150 -11.40 7.41 5.02
CA ARG A 150 -12.11 8.68 4.78
C ARG A 150 -11.68 9.76 5.78
N ALA A 151 -11.57 9.41 7.06
CA ALA A 151 -11.12 10.34 8.09
C ALA A 151 -9.66 10.79 7.87
N ALA A 152 -8.77 9.86 7.52
CA ALA A 152 -7.37 10.16 7.21
C ALA A 152 -7.23 11.12 6.02
N GLN A 153 -7.97 10.87 4.95
CA GLN A 153 -8.00 11.73 3.75
C GLN A 153 -8.54 13.13 4.07
N GLN A 154 -9.60 13.24 4.89
CA GLN A 154 -10.14 14.53 5.32
C GLN A 154 -9.11 15.33 6.11
N LEU A 155 -8.44 14.69 7.08
CA LEU A 155 -7.40 15.35 7.87
C LEU A 155 -6.23 15.85 7.01
N ILE A 156 -5.75 15.06 6.05
CA ILE A 156 -4.69 15.50 5.13
C ILE A 156 -5.16 16.66 4.23
N GLN A 157 -6.41 16.66 3.78
CA GLN A 157 -6.96 17.77 3.00
C GLN A 157 -7.00 19.06 3.83
N GLU A 158 -7.41 18.99 5.10
CA GLU A 158 -7.41 20.14 6.01
C GLU A 158 -6.00 20.66 6.32
N LEU A 159 -5.03 19.76 6.50
CA LEU A 159 -3.62 20.13 6.75
C LEU A 159 -2.94 20.76 5.53
N THR A 160 -3.35 20.39 4.31
CA THR A 160 -2.75 20.89 3.06
C THR A 160 -3.46 22.10 2.46
N ALA A 161 -4.67 22.43 2.93
CA ALA A 161 -5.43 23.61 2.51
C ALA A 161 -5.00 24.90 3.22
N ASN A 162 -4.16 24.81 4.26
CA ASN A 162 -3.62 25.94 5.03
C ASN A 162 -2.18 26.26 4.61
#